data_AF-A0A8T1U7S9-F1
#
_entry.id   AF-A0A8T1U7S9-F1
#
_cell.length_a   1.000
_cell.length_b   1.000
_cell.length_c   1.000
_cell.angle_alpha   90.00
_cell.angle_beta   90.00
_cell.angle_gamma   90.00
#
_symmetry.space_group_name_H-M   'P 1'
#
loop_
_entity.id
_entity.type
_entity.pdbx_description
1 polymer ?
#
loop_
_entity_poly.entity_id
_entity_poly.type
_entity_poly.pdbx_seq_one_letter_code
_entity_poly.pdbx_strand_id
1 'polypeptide(L)'
;MSTYVVQGLAYFATHPRLWLSTLCPLLLTLIVAITSVVVLFSVALVPQAEGLEDAGVAKWLSWLLAIMLVLVEIFLVTLIYNLVIMGCYQDKVFEQVMVARGFKEMVEDEERHAGCARACRSCCRVSLWLRLVLLIVTLPLNLIPIIGSIIYAWLNGTILAWEYHLLYFEFKNFTYAQQKAFIKEHKVQYSSFGMQALLMEMIPGFGSIFVFTNTVGAALLAAHLEEEERERTALQHGGVQPNYANTNAYSHGYVPSGGIVYILQSLIIFQFAESQRNMSTYVAQGLAYFLSHPPLWKMTFCPVLLTVVVGMTTVIVLLAAAMYPQEQALNDAGVPEGLAWVLAIMMCLVESFVIVMIYSLICLTCYQDKIFEYVMRQQGHSELVANKRKHASCIRICTSCCRLSVLLRLGLLVISVPLNVVPVVGNATYAWLNGQIVAWEYHFFYFELKNYSFEQQQALINERSMQYTLFGMQALLLEMVPGIGAVFMFTNTVSAALFASNIEREEAAKHPQVQPEETDPYRSLV
;
A
#
# COMPACT_ATOMS: atom_id res chain seq x y z
N MET A 1 20.87 -1.38 8.91
CA MET A 1 19.99 -1.89 7.83
C MET A 1 20.79 -1.93 6.56
N SER A 2 20.63 -2.95 5.70
CA SER A 2 21.27 -2.94 4.38
C SER A 2 20.78 -1.74 3.58
N THR A 3 21.68 -1.01 2.91
CA THR A 3 21.35 0.11 2.01
C THR A 3 21.48 -0.28 0.53
N TYR A 4 21.67 -1.57 0.25
CA TYR A 4 21.98 -2.08 -1.09
C TYR A 4 20.87 -1.88 -2.13
N VAL A 5 19.61 -1.76 -1.72
CA VAL A 5 18.50 -1.40 -2.62
C VAL A 5 18.68 0.02 -3.17
N VAL A 6 18.97 0.98 -2.28
CA VAL A 6 19.21 2.38 -2.67
C VAL A 6 20.52 2.50 -3.47
N GLN A 7 21.57 1.78 -3.05
CA GLN A 7 22.83 1.74 -3.79
C GLN A 7 22.63 1.12 -5.18
N GLY A 8 21.84 0.06 -5.30
CA GLY A 8 21.51 -0.59 -6.56
C GLY A 8 20.77 0.34 -7.50
N LEU A 9 19.77 1.08 -6.99
CA LEU A 9 19.08 2.12 -7.75
C LEU A 9 20.03 3.23 -8.23
N ALA A 10 20.88 3.75 -7.33
CA ALA A 10 21.85 4.79 -7.68
C ALA A 10 22.91 4.30 -8.68
N TYR A 11 23.41 3.07 -8.51
CA TYR A 11 24.36 2.45 -9.42
C TYR A 11 23.74 2.20 -10.79
N PHE A 12 22.52 1.69 -10.83
CA PHE A 12 21.75 1.51 -12.06
C PHE A 12 21.55 2.85 -12.77
N ALA A 13 21.16 3.90 -12.04
CA ALA A 13 20.95 5.23 -12.62
C ALA A 13 22.23 5.87 -13.19
N THR A 14 23.40 5.55 -12.63
CA THR A 14 24.70 6.11 -13.04
C THR A 14 25.39 5.32 -14.15
N HIS A 15 24.90 4.11 -14.49
CA HIS A 15 25.50 3.24 -15.50
C HIS A 15 24.52 2.97 -16.67
N PRO A 16 24.48 3.84 -17.69
CA PRO A 16 23.54 3.72 -18.82
C PRO A 16 23.67 2.41 -19.62
N ARG A 17 24.83 1.76 -19.58
CA ARG A 17 25.05 0.46 -20.22
C ARG A 17 24.11 -0.63 -19.68
N LEU A 18 23.73 -0.53 -18.41
CA LEU A 18 22.79 -1.47 -17.78
C LEU A 18 21.36 -1.26 -18.33
N TRP A 19 20.96 -0.02 -18.62
CA TRP A 19 19.60 0.30 -19.08
C TRP A 19 19.26 -0.37 -20.39
N LEU A 20 20.24 -0.44 -21.31
CA LEU A 20 20.05 -1.10 -22.60
C LEU A 20 19.81 -2.61 -22.42
N SER A 21 20.53 -3.23 -21.49
CA SER A 21 20.39 -4.64 -21.15
C SER A 21 19.04 -4.95 -20.49
N THR A 22 18.44 -4.00 -19.77
CA THR A 22 17.13 -4.16 -19.10
C THR A 22 15.94 -3.71 -19.93
N LEU A 23 16.12 -2.80 -20.89
CA LEU A 23 15.02 -2.33 -21.75
C LEU A 23 14.54 -3.44 -22.68
N CYS A 24 15.46 -4.26 -23.19
CA CYS A 24 15.16 -5.38 -24.07
C CYS A 24 14.15 -6.38 -23.46
N PRO A 25 14.37 -6.96 -22.25
CA PRO A 25 13.40 -7.86 -21.65
C PRO A 25 12.06 -7.20 -21.36
N LEU A 26 12.03 -5.94 -20.91
CA LEU A 26 10.78 -5.22 -20.63
C LEU A 26 9.93 -5.07 -21.90
N LEU A 27 10.54 -4.70 -23.02
CA LEU A 27 9.86 -4.61 -24.31
C LEU A 27 9.40 -5.99 -24.79
N LEU A 28 10.19 -7.05 -24.59
CA LEU A 28 9.81 -8.40 -24.99
C LEU A 28 8.61 -8.91 -24.17
N THR A 29 8.60 -8.68 -22.86
CA THR A 29 7.45 -8.99 -22.00
C THR A 29 6.19 -8.25 -22.46
N LEU A 30 6.31 -6.97 -22.83
CA LEU A 30 5.19 -6.20 -23.36
C LEU A 30 4.66 -6.78 -24.68
N ILE A 31 5.55 -7.15 -25.60
CA ILE A 31 5.17 -7.78 -26.87
C ILE A 31 4.45 -9.11 -26.60
N VAL A 32 4.95 -9.94 -25.69
CA VAL A 32 4.31 -11.22 -25.35
C VAL A 32 2.95 -11.00 -24.71
N ALA A 33 2.81 -10.03 -23.80
CA ALA A 33 1.53 -9.68 -23.20
C ALA A 33 0.50 -9.27 -24.26
N ILE A 34 0.84 -8.32 -25.14
CA ILE A 34 -0.05 -7.87 -26.24
C ILE A 34 -0.39 -9.03 -27.18
N THR A 35 0.60 -9.82 -27.57
CA THR A 35 0.40 -10.97 -28.47
C THR A 35 -0.54 -12.00 -27.84
N SER A 36 -0.34 -12.33 -26.56
CA SER A 36 -1.17 -13.31 -25.85
C SER A 36 -2.63 -12.86 -25.75
N VAL A 37 -2.88 -11.57 -25.48
CA VAL A 37 -4.22 -10.99 -25.47
C VAL A 37 -4.87 -11.13 -26.85
N VAL A 38 -4.20 -10.66 -27.91
CA VAL A 38 -4.77 -10.68 -29.27
C VAL A 38 -5.07 -12.11 -29.72
N VAL A 39 -4.14 -13.05 -29.52
CA VAL A 39 -4.28 -14.44 -29.98
C VAL A 39 -5.35 -15.19 -29.17
N LEU A 40 -5.34 -15.10 -27.83
CA LEU A 40 -6.29 -15.85 -27.01
C LEU A 40 -7.72 -15.32 -27.14
N PHE A 41 -7.92 -14.00 -27.22
CA PHE A 41 -9.25 -13.47 -27.48
C PHE A 41 -9.78 -13.78 -28.89
N SER A 42 -8.90 -13.81 -29.90
CA SER A 42 -9.35 -14.10 -31.28
C SER A 42 -9.61 -15.58 -31.52
N VAL A 43 -8.83 -16.49 -30.89
CA VAL A 43 -8.88 -17.92 -31.19
C VAL A 43 -9.60 -18.73 -30.11
N ALA A 44 -9.45 -18.39 -28.83
CA ALA A 44 -9.90 -19.24 -27.72
C ALA A 44 -11.30 -18.85 -27.19
N LEU A 45 -11.68 -17.57 -27.27
CA LEU A 45 -12.93 -17.09 -26.68
C LEU A 45 -14.18 -17.80 -27.21
N VAL A 46 -14.35 -17.86 -28.54
CA VAL A 46 -15.54 -18.45 -29.16
C VAL A 46 -15.62 -19.96 -28.91
N PRO A 47 -14.57 -20.77 -29.16
CA PRO A 47 -14.61 -22.20 -28.86
C PRO A 47 -14.86 -22.52 -27.38
N GLN A 48 -14.33 -21.71 -26.45
CA GLN A 48 -14.58 -21.90 -25.01
C GLN A 48 -16.03 -21.60 -24.64
N ALA A 49 -16.63 -20.55 -25.21
CA ALA A 49 -18.04 -20.23 -24.98
C ALA A 49 -18.95 -21.34 -25.51
N GLU A 50 -18.71 -21.81 -26.73
CA GLU A 50 -19.46 -22.92 -27.33
C GLU A 50 -19.30 -24.21 -26.53
N GLY A 51 -18.08 -24.56 -26.11
CA GLY A 51 -17.84 -25.75 -25.28
C GLY A 51 -18.55 -25.72 -23.92
N LEU A 52 -18.76 -24.52 -23.34
CA LEU A 52 -19.54 -24.35 -22.11
C LEU A 52 -21.06 -24.42 -22.38
N GLU A 53 -21.53 -23.89 -23.50
CA GLU A 53 -22.92 -24.05 -23.96
C GLU A 53 -23.25 -25.53 -24.18
N ASP A 54 -22.37 -26.28 -24.84
CA ASP A 54 -22.50 -27.73 -25.06
C ASP A 54 -22.50 -28.53 -23.75
N ALA A 55 -21.83 -28.02 -22.71
CA ALA A 55 -21.85 -28.60 -21.36
C ALA A 55 -23.14 -28.29 -20.57
N GLY A 56 -24.10 -27.58 -21.17
CA GLY A 56 -25.40 -27.27 -20.58
C GLY A 56 -25.45 -25.97 -19.79
N VAL A 57 -24.44 -25.10 -19.91
CA VAL A 57 -24.43 -23.78 -19.26
C VAL A 57 -25.28 -22.79 -20.07
N ALA A 58 -26.07 -21.96 -19.40
CA ALA A 58 -26.88 -20.94 -20.06
C ALA A 58 -26.01 -19.99 -20.90
N LYS A 59 -26.44 -19.69 -22.12
CA LYS A 59 -25.67 -18.91 -23.12
C LYS A 59 -24.98 -17.67 -22.56
N TRP A 60 -25.70 -16.80 -21.86
CA TRP A 60 -25.12 -15.56 -21.31
C TRP A 60 -24.01 -15.84 -20.27
N LEU A 61 -24.14 -16.93 -19.50
CA LEU A 61 -23.19 -17.34 -18.48
C LEU A 61 -21.97 -18.01 -19.12
N SER A 62 -22.14 -18.77 -20.20
CA SER A 62 -21.04 -19.37 -20.97
C SER A 62 -20.08 -18.32 -21.52
N TRP A 63 -20.62 -17.24 -22.11
CA TRP A 63 -19.80 -16.12 -22.60
C TRP A 63 -19.05 -15.40 -21.47
N LEU A 64 -19.69 -15.19 -20.31
CA LEU A 64 -19.05 -14.57 -19.15
C LEU A 64 -17.91 -15.45 -18.61
N LEU A 65 -18.14 -16.76 -18.48
CA LEU A 65 -17.12 -17.71 -18.01
C LEU A 65 -15.97 -17.87 -19.00
N ALA A 66 -16.25 -17.90 -20.31
CA ALA A 66 -15.22 -17.94 -21.35
C ALA A 66 -14.29 -16.72 -21.30
N ILE A 67 -14.83 -15.52 -21.09
CA ILE A 67 -14.00 -14.31 -20.89
C ILE A 67 -13.07 -14.50 -19.68
N MET A 68 -13.60 -15.01 -18.56
CA MET A 68 -12.79 -15.23 -17.35
C MET A 68 -11.69 -16.27 -17.57
N LEU A 69 -11.98 -17.37 -18.29
CA LEU A 69 -10.99 -18.38 -18.64
C LEU A 69 -9.88 -17.83 -19.53
N VAL A 70 -10.22 -17.09 -20.59
CA VAL A 70 -9.24 -16.42 -21.46
C VAL A 70 -8.34 -15.47 -20.66
N LEU A 71 -8.91 -14.70 -19.73
CA LEU A 71 -8.12 -13.81 -18.87
C LEU A 71 -7.13 -14.59 -17.98
N VAL A 72 -7.56 -15.73 -17.42
CA VAL A 72 -6.68 -16.62 -16.65
C VAL A 72 -5.58 -17.20 -17.54
N GLU A 73 -5.89 -17.63 -18.76
CA GLU A 73 -4.90 -18.16 -19.71
C GLU A 73 -3.86 -17.10 -20.10
N ILE A 74 -4.29 -15.86 -20.39
CA ILE A 74 -3.39 -14.73 -20.65
C ILE A 74 -2.45 -14.50 -19.47
N PHE A 75 -2.99 -14.51 -18.25
CA PHE A 75 -2.21 -14.37 -17.03
C PHE A 75 -1.19 -15.51 -16.89
N LEU A 76 -1.59 -16.77 -17.11
CA LEU A 76 -0.71 -17.93 -17.02
C LEU A 76 0.42 -17.89 -18.07
N VAL A 77 0.11 -17.57 -19.33
CA VAL A 77 1.12 -17.44 -20.40
C VAL A 77 2.13 -16.36 -20.05
N THR A 78 1.66 -15.19 -19.62
CA THR A 78 2.52 -14.06 -19.24
C THR A 78 3.37 -14.40 -18.00
N LEU A 79 2.78 -15.08 -17.01
CA LEU A 79 3.47 -15.53 -15.80
C LEU A 79 4.57 -16.53 -16.13
N ILE A 80 4.27 -17.57 -16.91
CA ILE A 80 5.25 -18.60 -17.31
C ILE A 80 6.39 -17.95 -18.10
N TYR A 81 6.07 -17.09 -19.07
CA TYR A 81 7.08 -16.36 -19.83
C TYR A 81 8.00 -15.53 -18.91
N ASN A 82 7.43 -14.77 -17.97
CA ASN A 82 8.21 -13.98 -17.03
C ASN A 82 9.08 -14.86 -16.13
N LEU A 83 8.58 -15.99 -15.63
CA LEU A 83 9.36 -16.90 -14.77
C LEU A 83 10.57 -17.50 -15.48
N VAL A 84 10.44 -17.84 -16.76
CA VAL A 84 11.54 -18.45 -17.55
C VAL A 84 12.55 -17.39 -17.98
N ILE A 85 12.05 -16.28 -18.54
CA ILE A 85 12.90 -15.34 -19.26
C ILE A 85 13.52 -14.30 -18.33
N MET A 86 12.80 -13.79 -17.32
CA MET A 86 13.34 -12.73 -16.46
C MET A 86 14.57 -13.18 -15.68
N GLY A 87 14.60 -14.42 -15.18
CA GLY A 87 15.77 -14.96 -14.48
C GLY A 87 17.06 -14.85 -15.30
N CYS A 88 17.00 -15.18 -16.60
CA CYS A 88 18.15 -15.09 -17.49
C CYS A 88 18.69 -13.65 -17.64
N TYR A 89 17.80 -12.66 -17.64
CA TYR A 89 18.20 -11.25 -17.74
C TYR A 89 18.70 -10.68 -16.41
N GLN A 90 18.14 -11.15 -15.29
CA GLN A 90 18.66 -10.82 -13.97
C GLN A 90 20.10 -11.33 -13.82
N ASP A 91 20.36 -12.58 -14.21
CA ASP A 91 21.71 -13.17 -14.16
C ASP A 91 22.70 -12.33 -14.97
N LYS A 92 22.36 -11.96 -16.20
CA LYS A 92 23.23 -11.10 -17.04
C LYS A 92 23.54 -9.74 -16.42
N VAL A 93 22.55 -9.10 -15.80
CA VAL A 93 22.76 -7.82 -15.11
C VAL A 93 23.65 -8.01 -13.88
N PHE A 94 23.45 -9.11 -13.15
CA PHE A 94 24.25 -9.47 -11.98
C PHE A 94 25.72 -9.70 -12.38
N GLU A 95 25.97 -10.51 -13.41
CA GLU A 95 27.30 -10.79 -13.97
C GLU A 95 28.02 -9.49 -14.39
N GLN A 96 27.33 -8.60 -15.12
CA GLN A 96 27.89 -7.31 -15.54
C GLN A 96 28.36 -6.46 -14.34
N VAL A 97 27.60 -6.46 -13.24
CA VAL A 97 27.97 -5.73 -12.03
C VAL A 97 29.15 -6.39 -11.32
N MET A 98 29.18 -7.73 -11.22
CA MET A 98 30.31 -8.47 -10.64
C MET A 98 31.61 -8.26 -11.43
N VAL A 99 31.55 -8.27 -12.76
CA VAL A 99 32.68 -7.95 -13.64
C VAL A 99 33.14 -6.51 -13.43
N ALA A 100 32.21 -5.55 -13.34
CA ALA A 100 32.54 -4.14 -13.08
C ALA A 100 33.18 -3.93 -11.70
N ARG A 101 32.86 -4.78 -10.72
CA ARG A 101 33.48 -4.80 -9.38
C ARG A 101 34.80 -5.57 -9.29
N GLY A 102 35.30 -6.12 -10.40
CA GLY A 102 36.61 -6.79 -10.44
C GLY A 102 36.57 -8.30 -10.19
N PHE A 103 35.38 -8.92 -10.17
CA PHE A 103 35.20 -10.37 -9.99
C PHE A 103 35.00 -11.10 -11.33
N LYS A 104 35.75 -10.70 -12.36
CA LYS A 104 35.60 -11.23 -13.72
C LYS A 104 35.90 -12.74 -13.83
N GLU A 105 36.94 -13.20 -13.15
CA GLU A 105 37.37 -14.62 -13.18
C GLU A 105 36.27 -15.55 -12.65
N MET A 106 35.59 -15.16 -11.56
CA MET A 106 34.49 -15.91 -10.97
C MET A 106 33.30 -16.08 -11.92
N VAL A 107 33.00 -15.04 -12.71
CA VAL A 107 31.93 -15.06 -13.71
C VAL A 107 32.31 -15.95 -14.90
N GLU A 108 33.52 -15.80 -15.43
CA GLU A 108 34.00 -16.57 -16.59
C GLU A 108 34.12 -18.07 -16.29
N ASP A 109 34.54 -18.44 -15.07
CA ASP A 109 34.62 -19.83 -14.66
C ASP A 109 33.23 -20.49 -14.62
N GLU A 110 32.22 -19.78 -14.15
CA GLU A 110 30.85 -20.31 -14.05
C GLU A 110 30.13 -20.34 -15.42
N GLU A 111 30.36 -19.37 -16.30
CA GLU A 111 29.84 -19.40 -17.70
C GLU A 111 30.30 -20.66 -18.46
N ARG A 112 31.53 -21.13 -18.21
CA ARG A 112 32.09 -22.33 -18.86
C ARG A 112 31.41 -23.64 -18.45
N HIS A 113 30.81 -23.70 -17.26
CA HIS A 113 30.31 -24.96 -16.69
C HIS A 113 28.79 -25.18 -16.86
N ALA A 114 27.99 -24.15 -17.13
CA ALA A 114 26.53 -24.22 -16.91
C ALA A 114 25.60 -23.80 -18.07
N GLY A 115 26.13 -23.57 -19.28
CA GLY A 115 25.41 -22.90 -20.39
C GLY A 115 23.98 -23.36 -20.73
N CYS A 116 23.68 -24.67 -20.73
CA CYS A 116 22.33 -25.18 -21.09
C CYS A 116 21.54 -25.77 -19.90
N ALA A 117 22.23 -26.18 -18.83
CA ALA A 117 21.60 -26.79 -17.66
C ALA A 117 20.98 -25.74 -16.71
N ARG A 118 21.47 -24.50 -16.72
CA ARG A 118 21.01 -23.39 -15.87
C ARG A 118 19.55 -23.00 -16.14
N ALA A 119 19.16 -22.87 -17.42
CA ALA A 119 17.80 -22.53 -17.82
C ALA A 119 16.75 -23.61 -17.40
N CYS A 120 17.08 -24.90 -17.57
CA CYS A 120 16.19 -26.00 -17.13
C CYS A 120 16.18 -26.20 -15.61
N ARG A 121 17.30 -25.98 -14.91
CA ARG A 121 17.38 -26.13 -13.45
C ARG A 121 16.63 -25.01 -12.72
N SER A 122 16.56 -23.82 -13.32
CA SER A 122 15.77 -22.68 -12.80
C SER A 122 14.25 -22.94 -12.82
N CYS A 123 13.72 -23.60 -13.87
CA CYS A 123 12.30 -23.96 -13.97
C CYS A 123 11.83 -24.99 -12.92
N CYS A 124 12.72 -25.86 -12.42
CA CYS A 124 12.37 -26.96 -11.51
C CYS A 124 12.87 -26.76 -10.07
N ARG A 125 13.18 -25.51 -9.68
CA ARG A 125 13.73 -25.22 -8.36
C ARG A 125 12.73 -25.51 -7.24
N VAL A 126 13.28 -26.08 -6.16
CA VAL A 126 12.67 -26.16 -4.82
C VAL A 126 12.14 -24.81 -4.32
N SER A 127 12.61 -23.68 -4.86
CA SER A 127 12.11 -22.35 -4.50
C SER A 127 10.70 -22.07 -4.96
N LEU A 128 10.21 -22.61 -6.09
CA LEU A 128 8.83 -22.37 -6.52
C LEU A 128 7.82 -23.00 -5.54
N TRP A 129 8.06 -24.23 -5.11
CA TRP A 129 7.24 -24.90 -4.10
C TRP A 129 7.34 -24.23 -2.73
N LEU A 130 8.55 -23.87 -2.30
CA LEU A 130 8.74 -23.13 -1.04
C LEU A 130 8.04 -21.77 -1.06
N ARG A 131 8.11 -21.05 -2.19
CA ARG A 131 7.45 -19.76 -2.39
C ARG A 131 5.94 -19.90 -2.43
N LEU A 132 5.41 -20.93 -3.09
CA LEU A 132 3.97 -21.20 -3.11
C LEU A 132 3.45 -21.54 -1.71
N VAL A 133 4.14 -22.41 -0.98
CA VAL A 133 3.77 -22.77 0.40
C VAL A 133 3.88 -21.57 1.33
N LEU A 134 4.98 -20.82 1.28
CA LEU A 134 5.15 -19.61 2.10
C LEU A 134 4.12 -18.55 1.74
N LEU A 135 3.82 -18.35 0.47
CA LEU A 135 2.79 -17.42 0.02
C LEU A 135 1.43 -17.84 0.58
N ILE A 136 1.02 -19.10 0.46
CA ILE A 136 -0.25 -19.61 1.02
C ILE A 136 -0.30 -19.41 2.54
N VAL A 137 0.79 -19.71 3.25
CA VAL A 137 0.86 -19.60 4.72
C VAL A 137 0.89 -18.14 5.18
N THR A 138 1.52 -17.25 4.42
CA THR A 138 1.68 -15.83 4.78
C THR A 138 0.58 -14.94 4.21
N LEU A 139 -0.22 -15.42 3.26
CA LEU A 139 -1.34 -14.68 2.68
C LEU A 139 -2.37 -14.22 3.73
N PRO A 140 -2.76 -15.06 4.72
CA PRO A 140 -3.62 -14.62 5.82
C PRO A 140 -3.08 -13.43 6.63
N LEU A 141 -1.75 -13.20 6.64
CA LEU A 141 -1.19 -12.04 7.33
C LEU A 141 -1.66 -10.73 6.68
N ASN A 142 -1.89 -10.71 5.36
CA ASN A 142 -2.40 -9.51 4.68
C ASN A 142 -3.85 -9.14 5.07
N LEU A 143 -4.55 -10.00 5.83
CA LEU A 143 -5.85 -9.66 6.41
C LEU A 143 -5.75 -8.61 7.53
N ILE A 144 -4.56 -8.39 8.10
CA ILE A 144 -4.28 -7.30 9.04
C ILE A 144 -3.54 -6.20 8.27
N PRO A 145 -4.23 -5.13 7.82
CA PRO A 145 -3.63 -4.08 7.01
C PRO A 145 -2.48 -3.42 7.74
N ILE A 146 -1.47 -3.04 6.96
CA ILE A 146 -0.23 -2.39 7.41
C ILE A 146 0.65 -3.36 8.21
N ILE A 147 0.25 -3.78 9.42
CA ILE A 147 1.08 -4.61 10.30
C ILE A 147 1.33 -5.98 9.68
N GLY A 148 0.28 -6.67 9.27
CA GLY A 148 0.39 -7.99 8.68
C GLY A 148 1.13 -7.98 7.34
N SER A 149 0.96 -6.91 6.57
CA SER A 149 1.70 -6.72 5.31
C SER A 149 3.18 -6.37 5.53
N ILE A 150 3.55 -5.66 6.61
CA ILE A 150 4.95 -5.46 7.02
C ILE A 150 5.59 -6.79 7.43
N ILE A 151 4.89 -7.60 8.23
CA ILE A 151 5.37 -8.94 8.62
C ILE A 151 5.51 -9.83 7.39
N TYR A 152 4.51 -9.81 6.49
CA TYR A 152 4.56 -10.48 5.20
C TYR A 152 5.80 -10.06 4.41
N ALA A 153 6.07 -8.75 4.32
CA ALA A 153 7.21 -8.23 3.58
C ALA A 153 8.55 -8.63 4.20
N TRP A 154 8.63 -8.71 5.53
CA TRP A 154 9.83 -9.17 6.23
C TRP A 154 10.11 -10.67 6.00
N LEU A 155 9.07 -11.50 6.06
CA LEU A 155 9.18 -12.95 5.83
C LEU A 155 9.49 -13.28 4.37
N ASN A 156 8.66 -12.77 3.44
CA ASN A 156 8.83 -13.00 2.01
C ASN A 156 10.05 -12.29 1.46
N GLY A 157 10.41 -11.13 2.01
CA GLY A 157 11.63 -10.40 1.65
C GLY A 157 12.88 -11.25 1.84
N THR A 158 12.99 -12.00 2.94
CA THR A 158 14.16 -12.88 3.17
C THR A 158 14.34 -13.92 2.06
N ILE A 159 13.24 -14.50 1.57
CA ILE A 159 13.28 -15.45 0.46
C ILE A 159 13.60 -14.74 -0.85
N LEU A 160 13.02 -13.57 -1.10
CA LEU A 160 13.34 -12.75 -2.27
C LEU A 160 14.84 -12.39 -2.33
N ALA A 161 15.43 -12.01 -1.20
CA ALA A 161 16.87 -11.75 -1.10
C ALA A 161 17.71 -12.99 -1.41
N TRP A 162 17.27 -14.17 -0.96
CA TRP A 162 17.91 -15.43 -1.33
C TRP A 162 17.79 -15.67 -2.84
N GLU A 163 16.61 -15.44 -3.45
CA GLU A 163 16.41 -15.57 -4.90
C GLU A 163 17.31 -14.63 -5.72
N TYR A 164 17.55 -13.41 -5.25
CA TYR A 164 18.49 -12.49 -5.90
C TYR A 164 19.96 -12.91 -5.81
N HIS A 165 20.32 -13.83 -4.90
CA HIS A 165 21.69 -14.29 -4.67
C HIS A 165 21.97 -15.71 -5.16
N LEU A 166 21.07 -16.30 -5.93
CA LEU A 166 21.23 -17.67 -6.39
C LEU A 166 22.45 -17.82 -7.29
N LEU A 167 22.65 -16.89 -8.21
CA LEU A 167 23.82 -16.87 -9.07
C LEU A 167 25.12 -16.74 -8.26
N TYR A 168 25.11 -15.92 -7.20
CA TYR A 168 26.23 -15.83 -6.27
C TYR A 168 26.53 -17.17 -5.57
N PHE A 169 25.49 -17.88 -5.14
CA PHE A 169 25.66 -19.22 -4.56
C PHE A 169 26.08 -20.28 -5.59
N GLU A 170 25.72 -20.09 -6.87
CA GLU A 170 26.22 -20.91 -7.98
C GLU A 170 27.71 -20.65 -8.22
N PHE A 171 28.18 -19.39 -8.24
CA PHE A 171 29.61 -19.07 -8.30
C PHE A 171 30.42 -19.77 -7.21
N LYS A 172 29.85 -19.90 -6.01
CA LYS A 172 30.47 -20.59 -4.86
C LYS A 172 30.26 -22.10 -4.84
N ASN A 173 29.52 -22.67 -5.80
CA ASN A 173 29.13 -24.07 -5.83
C ASN A 173 28.45 -24.56 -4.53
N PHE A 174 27.64 -23.70 -3.90
CA PHE A 174 26.97 -24.04 -2.64
C PHE A 174 25.77 -24.98 -2.85
N THR A 175 25.75 -26.07 -2.09
CA THR A 175 24.57 -26.93 -1.94
C THR A 175 23.43 -26.19 -1.22
N TYR A 176 22.18 -26.64 -1.39
CA TYR A 176 21.02 -26.03 -0.73
C TYR A 176 21.16 -25.95 0.81
N ALA A 177 21.79 -26.95 1.43
CA ALA A 177 22.05 -26.95 2.88
C ALA A 177 23.04 -25.85 3.29
N GLN A 178 24.09 -25.64 2.50
CA GLN A 178 25.06 -24.56 2.72
C GLN A 178 24.43 -23.19 2.50
N GLN A 179 23.62 -23.02 1.46
CA GLN A 179 22.86 -21.79 1.23
C GLN A 179 21.96 -21.46 2.44
N LYS A 180 21.19 -22.44 2.93
CA LYS A 180 20.32 -22.24 4.10
C LYS A 180 21.12 -21.85 5.35
N ALA A 181 22.29 -22.44 5.58
CA ALA A 181 23.16 -22.08 6.68
C ALA A 181 23.69 -20.65 6.54
N PHE A 182 24.16 -20.28 5.35
CA PHE A 182 24.65 -18.94 5.03
C PHE A 182 23.58 -17.86 5.25
N ILE A 183 22.36 -18.09 4.76
CA ILE A 183 21.21 -17.19 4.94
C ILE A 183 20.84 -17.06 6.41
N LYS A 184 20.93 -18.14 7.19
CA LYS A 184 20.64 -18.11 8.64
C LYS A 184 21.66 -17.26 9.39
N GLU A 185 22.93 -17.33 9.02
CA GLU A 185 24.00 -16.50 9.59
C GLU A 185 23.81 -15.01 9.25
N HIS A 186 23.42 -14.71 8.01
CA HIS A 186 23.23 -13.34 7.52
C HIS A 186 21.75 -12.87 7.56
N LYS A 187 20.93 -13.47 8.41
CA LYS A 187 19.46 -13.31 8.38
C LYS A 187 19.03 -11.85 8.39
N VAL A 188 19.58 -11.03 9.28
CA VAL A 188 19.18 -9.61 9.40
C VAL A 188 19.49 -8.83 8.12
N GLN A 189 20.66 -9.08 7.51
CA GLN A 189 21.06 -8.40 6.27
C GLN A 189 20.13 -8.78 5.12
N TYR A 190 19.91 -10.09 4.91
CA TYR A 190 19.02 -10.59 3.85
C TYR A 190 17.56 -10.21 4.06
N SER A 191 17.03 -10.33 5.29
CA SER A 191 15.66 -9.88 5.59
C SER A 191 15.49 -8.39 5.34
N SER A 192 16.47 -7.56 5.70
CA SER A 192 16.37 -6.11 5.50
C SER A 192 16.49 -5.69 4.03
N PHE A 193 17.44 -6.29 3.29
CA PHE A 193 17.59 -6.08 1.85
C PHE A 193 16.32 -6.51 1.11
N GLY A 194 15.87 -7.74 1.37
CA GLY A 194 14.72 -8.32 0.70
C GLY A 194 13.40 -7.64 1.03
N MET A 195 13.21 -7.16 2.26
CA MET A 195 12.04 -6.36 2.62
C MET A 195 12.00 -5.06 1.80
N GLN A 196 13.12 -4.33 1.70
CA GLN A 196 13.19 -3.10 0.91
C GLN A 196 12.98 -3.38 -0.59
N ALA A 197 13.59 -4.45 -1.11
CA ALA A 197 13.46 -4.87 -2.51
C ALA A 197 11.99 -5.19 -2.85
N LEU A 198 11.34 -5.98 -2.01
CA LEU A 198 9.93 -6.35 -2.16
C LEU A 198 9.01 -5.13 -2.12
N LEU A 199 9.25 -4.18 -1.22
CA LEU A 199 8.46 -2.94 -1.14
C LEU A 199 8.63 -2.06 -2.39
N MET A 200 9.83 -1.97 -2.96
CA MET A 200 10.06 -1.27 -4.23
C MET A 200 9.34 -1.97 -5.39
N GLU A 201 9.40 -3.30 -5.46
CA GLU A 201 8.71 -4.10 -6.48
C GLU A 201 7.19 -4.03 -6.38
N MET A 202 6.66 -3.78 -5.19
CA MET A 202 5.23 -3.54 -4.97
C MET A 202 4.76 -2.20 -5.53
N ILE A 203 5.64 -1.27 -5.92
CA ILE A 203 5.20 0.01 -6.50
C ILE A 203 4.53 -0.26 -7.87
N PRO A 204 3.22 0.00 -8.01
CA PRO A 204 2.50 -0.27 -9.25
C PRO A 204 3.06 0.58 -10.39
N GLY A 205 3.18 -0.03 -11.58
CA GLY A 205 3.75 0.60 -12.77
C GLY A 205 5.28 0.63 -12.84
N PHE A 206 5.98 0.64 -11.69
CA PHE A 206 7.44 0.72 -11.64
C PHE A 206 8.12 -0.57 -11.16
N GLY A 207 7.37 -1.51 -10.59
CA GLY A 207 7.88 -2.76 -10.02
C GLY A 207 8.83 -3.53 -10.93
N SER A 208 8.51 -3.65 -12.23
CA SER A 208 9.36 -4.36 -13.20
C SER A 208 10.75 -3.73 -13.39
N ILE A 209 10.88 -2.41 -13.23
CA ILE A 209 12.18 -1.72 -13.27
C ILE A 209 12.93 -2.01 -11.97
N PHE A 210 12.24 -1.98 -10.83
CA PHE A 210 12.85 -2.23 -9.53
C PHE A 210 13.41 -3.65 -9.39
N VAL A 211 12.84 -4.64 -10.09
CA VAL A 211 13.44 -5.99 -10.18
C VAL A 211 14.91 -5.92 -10.65
N PHE A 212 15.21 -5.09 -11.66
CA PHE A 212 16.58 -4.95 -12.16
C PHE A 212 17.46 -4.12 -11.22
N THR A 213 16.95 -3.04 -10.64
CA THR A 213 17.73 -2.23 -9.69
C THR A 213 18.05 -3.02 -8.43
N ASN A 214 17.13 -3.88 -7.98
CA ASN A 214 17.32 -4.80 -6.87
C ASN A 214 18.33 -5.88 -7.23
N THR A 215 18.33 -6.40 -8.46
CA THR A 215 19.35 -7.32 -8.96
C THR A 215 20.75 -6.69 -8.91
N VAL A 216 20.89 -5.42 -9.34
CA VAL A 216 22.14 -4.66 -9.20
C VAL A 216 22.52 -4.53 -7.73
N GLY A 217 21.57 -4.17 -6.86
CA GLY A 217 21.81 -4.08 -5.41
C GLY A 217 22.29 -5.40 -4.80
N ALA A 218 21.73 -6.53 -5.23
CA ALA A 218 22.17 -7.86 -4.82
C ALA A 218 23.59 -8.16 -5.31
N ALA A 219 23.93 -7.83 -6.56
CA ALA A 219 25.29 -7.99 -7.06
C ALA A 219 26.30 -7.14 -6.30
N LEU A 220 25.94 -5.91 -5.91
CA LEU A 220 26.77 -5.07 -5.05
C LEU A 220 26.96 -5.67 -3.66
N LEU A 221 25.90 -6.25 -3.08
CA LEU A 221 25.98 -6.97 -1.81
C LEU A 221 26.88 -8.21 -1.92
N ALA A 222 26.77 -8.99 -2.99
CA ALA A 222 27.63 -10.14 -3.25
C ALA A 222 29.11 -9.75 -3.40
N ALA A 223 29.39 -8.70 -4.18
CA ALA A 223 30.75 -8.17 -4.32
C ALA A 223 31.34 -7.73 -2.97
N HIS A 224 30.55 -7.06 -2.13
CA HIS A 224 30.99 -6.67 -0.78
C HIS A 224 31.29 -7.89 0.09
N LEU A 225 30.47 -8.94 0.06
CA LEU A 225 30.71 -10.17 0.82
C LEU A 225 32.02 -10.86 0.41
N GLU A 226 32.35 -10.86 -0.89
CA GLU A 226 33.63 -11.37 -1.39
C GLU A 226 34.82 -10.53 -0.93
N GLU A 227 34.69 -9.20 -0.95
CA GLU A 227 35.73 -8.28 -0.48
C GLU A 227 36.03 -8.56 1.00
N GLU A 228 35.01 -8.69 1.85
CA GLU A 228 35.17 -9.05 3.26
C GLU A 228 35.82 -10.43 3.47
N GLU A 229 35.45 -11.42 2.65
CA GLU A 229 36.04 -12.76 2.75
C GLU A 229 37.53 -12.73 2.38
N ARG A 230 37.90 -12.05 1.29
CA ARG A 230 39.30 -11.87 0.87
C ARG A 230 40.12 -11.17 1.95
N GLU A 231 39.58 -10.14 2.58
CA GLU A 231 40.23 -9.44 3.69
C GLU A 231 40.43 -10.36 4.91
N ARG A 232 39.41 -11.14 5.29
CA ARG A 232 39.53 -12.11 6.41
C ARG A 232 40.58 -13.19 6.11
N THR A 233 40.60 -13.74 4.90
CA THR A 233 41.61 -14.74 4.50
C THR A 233 43.02 -14.15 4.51
N ALA A 234 43.19 -12.91 4.05
CA ALA A 234 44.47 -12.20 4.09
C ALA A 234 44.96 -11.96 5.53
N LEU A 235 44.07 -11.61 6.45
CA LEU A 235 44.39 -11.44 7.87
C LEU A 235 44.76 -12.76 8.56
N GLN A 236 44.14 -13.87 8.16
CA GLN A 236 44.42 -15.20 8.73
C GLN A 236 45.74 -15.83 8.24
N HIS A 237 46.18 -15.51 7.02
CA HIS A 237 47.42 -16.08 6.44
C HIS A 237 48.70 -15.30 6.81
N GLY A 238 48.61 -14.29 7.67
CA GLY A 238 49.74 -13.73 8.43
C GLY A 238 50.47 -12.56 7.77
N GLY A 239 50.51 -11.43 8.48
CA GLY A 239 51.70 -10.58 8.67
C GLY A 239 52.41 -9.94 7.46
N VAL A 240 51.93 -10.10 6.23
CA VAL A 240 52.48 -9.40 5.07
C VAL A 240 51.63 -8.16 4.84
N GLN A 241 52.20 -6.98 5.14
CA GLN A 241 51.64 -5.71 4.68
C GLN A 241 51.37 -5.83 3.18
N PRO A 242 50.13 -5.56 2.70
CA PRO A 242 49.89 -5.45 1.29
C PRO A 242 50.84 -4.37 0.75
N ASN A 243 51.68 -4.73 -0.21
CA ASN A 243 52.53 -3.76 -0.89
C ASN A 243 51.60 -2.88 -1.75
N TYR A 244 51.11 -1.78 -1.17
CA TYR A 244 50.31 -0.74 -1.83
C TYR A 244 51.13 0.05 -2.89
N ALA A 245 52.14 -0.56 -3.51
CA ALA A 245 53.00 0.10 -4.47
C ALA A 245 52.51 -0.01 -5.93
N ASN A 246 51.37 -0.65 -6.20
CA ASN A 246 50.86 -0.75 -7.57
C ASN A 246 49.33 -0.69 -7.71
N THR A 247 48.64 -0.02 -6.78
CA THR A 247 47.17 0.19 -6.83
C THR A 247 46.75 1.43 -7.64
N ASN A 248 47.71 2.15 -8.23
CA ASN A 248 47.44 3.38 -8.99
C ASN A 248 46.73 3.15 -10.34
N ALA A 249 46.41 1.89 -10.70
CA ALA A 249 45.66 1.57 -11.92
C ALA A 249 44.17 1.25 -11.70
N TYR A 250 43.73 1.00 -10.45
CA TYR A 250 42.32 0.68 -10.15
C TYR A 250 41.69 1.66 -9.14
N SER A 251 42.40 2.71 -8.74
CA SER A 251 41.89 3.79 -7.88
C SER A 251 41.21 4.91 -8.68
N HIS A 252 40.43 4.57 -9.71
CA HIS A 252 39.49 5.50 -10.34
C HIS A 252 38.06 5.02 -10.06
N GLY A 253 37.42 5.60 -9.06
CA GLY A 253 35.97 5.51 -8.91
C GLY A 253 35.43 5.29 -7.50
N TYR A 254 36.27 5.13 -6.47
CA TYR A 254 35.78 5.22 -5.09
C TYR A 254 35.61 6.69 -4.69
N VAL A 255 34.53 7.31 -5.17
CA VAL A 255 33.96 8.44 -4.45
C VAL A 255 33.24 7.83 -3.24
N PRO A 256 33.59 8.19 -2.00
CA PRO A 256 32.81 7.76 -0.85
C PRO A 256 31.43 8.42 -0.98
N SER A 257 30.47 7.67 -1.53
CA SER A 257 29.06 8.05 -1.62
C SER A 257 28.43 8.26 -0.24
N GLY A 258 29.17 8.02 0.85
CA GLY A 258 28.83 8.45 2.19
C GLY A 258 28.66 9.97 2.35
N GLY A 259 29.27 10.81 1.49
CA GLY A 259 29.03 12.25 1.55
C GLY A 259 27.68 12.65 0.95
N ILE A 260 27.46 12.32 -0.33
CA ILE A 260 26.30 12.79 -1.09
C ILE A 260 25.03 11.99 -0.75
N VAL A 261 25.14 10.71 -0.41
CA VAL A 261 23.98 9.91 0.04
C VAL A 261 23.57 10.30 1.44
N TYR A 262 24.50 10.58 2.38
CA TYR A 262 24.08 11.14 3.66
C TYR A 262 23.60 12.58 3.50
N ILE A 263 24.15 13.40 2.59
CA ILE A 263 23.63 14.75 2.37
C ILE A 263 22.25 14.73 1.71
N LEU A 264 21.97 13.85 0.74
CA LEU A 264 20.64 13.69 0.14
C LEU A 264 19.65 13.00 1.09
N GLN A 265 20.08 11.97 1.81
CA GLN A 265 19.26 11.26 2.79
C GLN A 265 19.00 12.14 4.00
N SER A 266 19.99 12.91 4.47
CA SER A 266 19.80 13.93 5.50
C SER A 266 19.04 15.14 4.97
N LEU A 267 19.22 15.63 3.74
CA LEU A 267 18.37 16.73 3.23
C LEU A 267 16.93 16.28 3.03
N ILE A 268 16.68 15.08 2.49
CA ILE A 268 15.33 14.55 2.31
C ILE A 268 14.70 14.24 3.68
N ILE A 269 15.45 13.61 4.60
CA ILE A 269 14.96 13.35 5.97
C ILE A 269 14.83 14.63 6.78
N PHE A 270 15.66 15.66 6.59
CA PHE A 270 15.64 16.91 7.35
C PHE A 270 14.61 17.89 6.78
N GLN A 271 14.45 18.01 5.45
CA GLN A 271 13.32 18.73 4.84
C GLN A 271 11.98 18.04 5.12
N PHE A 272 11.93 16.71 5.19
CA PHE A 272 10.73 16.03 5.70
C PHE A 272 10.57 16.20 7.22
N ALA A 273 11.60 15.98 8.04
CA ALA A 273 11.47 15.98 9.50
C ALA A 273 11.22 17.37 10.12
N GLU A 274 11.79 18.42 9.53
CA GLU A 274 11.59 19.80 10.00
C GLU A 274 10.20 20.33 9.59
N SER A 275 9.67 19.88 8.44
CA SER A 275 8.27 20.10 8.04
C SER A 275 7.27 19.27 8.86
N GLN A 276 7.68 18.12 9.41
CA GLN A 276 6.80 17.19 10.14
C GLN A 276 6.59 17.51 11.62
N ARG A 277 7.51 18.26 12.26
CA ARG A 277 7.52 18.43 13.74
C ARG A 277 6.27 19.09 14.33
N ASN A 278 5.55 19.91 13.56
CA ASN A 278 4.29 20.54 13.97
C ASN A 278 3.07 20.09 13.13
N MET A 279 3.26 19.21 12.14
CA MET A 279 2.29 19.01 11.06
C MET A 279 1.61 17.62 11.07
N SER A 280 2.13 16.67 11.85
CA SER A 280 1.78 15.23 11.77
C SER A 280 1.05 14.66 13.00
N THR A 281 0.67 15.47 13.98
CA THR A 281 0.26 14.92 15.29
C THR A 281 -1.23 14.94 15.55
N TYR A 282 -2.10 15.50 14.70
CA TYR A 282 -3.52 15.61 15.04
C TYR A 282 -4.19 14.26 15.27
N VAL A 283 -3.90 13.25 14.45
CA VAL A 283 -4.45 11.90 14.63
C VAL A 283 -3.96 11.26 15.93
N ALA A 284 -2.65 11.35 16.22
CA ALA A 284 -2.08 10.86 17.47
C ALA A 284 -2.61 11.62 18.71
N GLN A 285 -2.78 12.94 18.60
CA GLN A 285 -3.33 13.80 19.63
C GLN A 285 -4.80 13.50 19.89
N GLY A 286 -5.61 13.32 18.85
CA GLY A 286 -7.01 12.97 19.01
C GLY A 286 -7.20 11.56 19.55
N LEU A 287 -6.35 10.61 19.17
CA LEU A 287 -6.32 9.29 19.82
C LEU A 287 -5.96 9.40 21.31
N ALA A 288 -4.90 10.14 21.66
CA ALA A 288 -4.51 10.37 23.05
C ALA A 288 -5.61 11.08 23.85
N TYR A 289 -6.25 12.10 23.26
CA TYR A 289 -7.37 12.83 23.84
C TYR A 289 -8.60 11.95 24.02
N PHE A 290 -8.90 11.09 23.05
CA PHE A 290 -9.98 10.12 23.14
C PHE A 290 -9.74 9.15 24.29
N LEU A 291 -8.52 8.62 24.42
CA LEU A 291 -8.15 7.72 25.51
C LEU A 291 -8.19 8.40 26.89
N SER A 292 -7.89 9.70 26.97
CA SER A 292 -7.91 10.45 28.22
C SER A 292 -9.30 10.94 28.67
N HIS A 293 -10.32 10.86 27.81
CA HIS A 293 -11.67 11.37 28.10
C HIS A 293 -12.74 10.25 28.07
N PRO A 294 -13.04 9.64 29.23
CA PRO A 294 -14.04 8.57 29.34
C PRO A 294 -15.45 8.88 28.79
N PRO A 295 -15.97 10.13 28.82
CA PRO A 295 -17.27 10.43 28.23
C PRO A 295 -17.36 10.12 26.73
N LEU A 296 -16.26 10.27 25.98
CA LEU A 296 -16.20 9.99 24.54
C LEU A 296 -16.38 8.51 24.22
N TRP A 297 -15.93 7.63 25.12
CA TRP A 297 -16.06 6.18 24.95
C TRP A 297 -17.51 5.75 24.97
N LYS A 298 -18.32 6.31 25.88
CA LYS A 298 -19.76 6.04 25.93
C LYS A 298 -20.48 6.50 24.66
N MET A 299 -20.08 7.65 24.11
CA MET A 299 -20.62 8.18 22.86
C MET A 299 -20.23 7.36 21.63
N THR A 300 -19.15 6.58 21.72
CA THR A 300 -18.60 5.76 20.61
C THR A 300 -19.07 4.30 20.67
N PHE A 301 -18.96 3.65 21.82
CA PHE A 301 -19.31 2.23 21.94
C PHE A 301 -20.81 1.97 21.75
N CYS A 302 -21.67 2.91 22.17
CA CYS A 302 -23.11 2.79 22.02
C CYS A 302 -23.55 2.68 20.53
N PRO A 303 -23.21 3.63 19.64
CA PRO A 303 -23.58 3.52 18.22
C PRO A 303 -22.90 2.34 17.52
N VAL A 304 -21.65 2.01 17.83
CA VAL A 304 -20.97 0.84 17.23
C VAL A 304 -21.69 -0.46 17.61
N LEU A 305 -21.99 -0.66 18.89
CA LEU A 305 -22.75 -1.82 19.35
C LEU A 305 -24.12 -1.89 18.68
N LEU A 306 -24.80 -0.75 18.55
CA LEU A 306 -26.09 -0.67 17.88
C LEU A 306 -26.00 -1.07 16.39
N THR A 307 -24.95 -0.66 15.67
CA THR A 307 -24.74 -1.10 14.27
C THR A 307 -24.53 -2.60 14.16
N VAL A 308 -23.82 -3.23 15.11
CA VAL A 308 -23.63 -4.69 15.14
C VAL A 308 -24.96 -5.40 15.39
N VAL A 309 -25.75 -4.93 16.36
CA VAL A 309 -27.07 -5.51 16.68
C VAL A 309 -28.02 -5.40 15.50
N VAL A 310 -28.09 -4.23 14.86
CA VAL A 310 -28.92 -4.01 13.67
C VAL A 310 -28.45 -4.92 12.55
N GLY A 311 -27.14 -5.02 12.28
CA GLY A 311 -26.63 -5.90 11.23
C GLY A 311 -26.91 -7.38 11.44
N MET A 312 -26.71 -7.88 12.66
CA MET A 312 -27.07 -9.26 12.99
C MET A 312 -28.56 -9.52 12.82
N THR A 313 -29.40 -8.58 13.27
CA THR A 313 -30.86 -8.68 13.14
C THR A 313 -31.30 -8.67 11.67
N THR A 314 -30.74 -7.77 10.85
CA THR A 314 -31.04 -7.68 9.42
C THR A 314 -30.66 -8.97 8.68
N VAL A 315 -29.47 -9.54 8.93
CA VAL A 315 -29.05 -10.80 8.31
C VAL A 315 -30.00 -11.93 8.68
N ILE A 316 -30.34 -12.08 9.97
CA ILE A 316 -31.26 -13.12 10.45
C ILE A 316 -32.64 -12.99 9.79
N VAL A 317 -33.18 -11.78 9.74
CA VAL A 317 -34.51 -11.53 9.16
C VAL A 317 -34.53 -11.81 7.65
N LEU A 318 -33.51 -11.38 6.90
CA LEU A 318 -33.45 -11.63 5.45
C LEU A 318 -33.24 -13.11 5.13
N LEU A 319 -32.37 -13.81 5.85
CA LEU A 319 -32.20 -15.25 5.66
C LEU A 319 -33.48 -16.02 6.01
N ALA A 320 -34.24 -15.59 7.03
CA ALA A 320 -35.48 -16.25 7.41
C ALA A 320 -36.64 -15.97 6.45
N ALA A 321 -36.75 -14.76 5.91
CA ALA A 321 -37.93 -14.31 5.17
C ALA A 321 -37.73 -14.17 3.65
N ALA A 322 -36.54 -13.78 3.19
CA ALA A 322 -36.26 -13.46 1.79
C ALA A 322 -35.58 -14.60 1.02
N MET A 323 -34.83 -15.47 1.71
CA MET A 323 -34.06 -16.55 1.09
C MET A 323 -34.94 -17.50 0.26
N TYR A 324 -36.01 -18.04 0.85
CA TYR A 324 -36.88 -19.01 0.15
C TYR A 324 -37.59 -18.41 -1.07
N PRO A 325 -38.20 -17.21 -0.98
CA PRO A 325 -38.74 -16.53 -2.17
C PRO A 325 -37.71 -16.25 -3.26
N GLN A 326 -36.48 -15.86 -2.91
CA GLN A 326 -35.41 -15.59 -3.87
C GLN A 326 -34.93 -16.86 -4.58
N GLU A 327 -34.76 -17.96 -3.84
CA GLU A 327 -34.41 -19.27 -4.41
C GLU A 327 -35.47 -19.74 -5.41
N GLN A 328 -36.75 -19.64 -5.04
CA GLN A 328 -37.85 -20.04 -5.92
C GLN A 328 -37.89 -19.20 -7.19
N ALA A 329 -37.71 -17.88 -7.10
CA ALA A 329 -37.64 -17.00 -8.26
C ALA A 329 -36.48 -17.34 -9.22
N LEU A 330 -35.34 -17.79 -8.68
CA LEU A 330 -34.19 -18.24 -9.48
C LEU A 330 -34.45 -19.59 -10.16
N ASN A 331 -35.10 -20.52 -9.45
CA ASN A 331 -35.53 -21.80 -10.02
C ASN A 331 -36.53 -21.57 -11.17
N ASP A 332 -37.50 -20.66 -10.98
CA ASP A 332 -38.47 -20.28 -12.02
C ASP A 332 -37.80 -19.61 -13.24
N ALA A 333 -36.64 -18.97 -13.04
CA ALA A 333 -35.82 -18.39 -14.10
C ALA A 333 -34.92 -19.43 -14.82
N GLY A 334 -35.00 -20.71 -14.44
CA GLY A 334 -34.25 -21.81 -15.06
C GLY A 334 -32.84 -22.02 -14.50
N VAL A 335 -32.53 -21.47 -13.32
CA VAL A 335 -31.26 -21.75 -12.62
C VAL A 335 -31.31 -23.15 -11.98
N PRO A 336 -30.25 -23.98 -12.08
CA PRO A 336 -30.21 -25.28 -11.40
C PRO A 336 -30.38 -25.15 -9.88
N GLU A 337 -31.12 -26.08 -9.27
CA GLU A 337 -31.53 -26.02 -7.84
C GLU A 337 -30.36 -25.75 -6.88
N GLY A 338 -29.25 -26.47 -7.04
CA GLY A 338 -28.06 -26.28 -6.19
C GLY A 338 -27.38 -24.91 -6.36
N LEU A 339 -27.44 -24.33 -7.56
CA LEU A 339 -26.90 -22.99 -7.85
C LEU A 339 -27.85 -21.88 -7.37
N ALA A 340 -29.16 -22.08 -7.50
CA ALA A 340 -30.18 -21.15 -7.04
C ALA A 340 -30.10 -20.93 -5.51
N TRP A 341 -29.92 -22.00 -4.73
CA TRP A 341 -29.72 -21.91 -3.29
C TRP A 341 -28.51 -21.06 -2.89
N VAL A 342 -27.35 -21.28 -3.54
CA VAL A 342 -26.13 -20.49 -3.28
C VAL A 342 -26.35 -19.03 -3.66
N LEU A 343 -26.97 -18.76 -4.82
CA LEU A 343 -27.23 -17.41 -5.30
C LEU A 343 -28.22 -16.66 -4.41
N ALA A 344 -29.25 -17.32 -3.87
CA ALA A 344 -30.19 -16.72 -2.93
C ALA A 344 -29.51 -16.29 -1.62
N ILE A 345 -28.61 -17.12 -1.07
CA ILE A 345 -27.81 -16.73 0.10
C ILE A 345 -26.94 -15.51 -0.22
N MET A 346 -26.27 -15.51 -1.38
CA MET A 346 -25.43 -14.38 -1.79
C MET A 346 -26.25 -13.09 -1.94
N MET A 347 -27.46 -13.16 -2.51
CA MET A 347 -28.37 -12.01 -2.60
C MET A 347 -28.77 -11.49 -1.22
N CYS A 348 -29.22 -12.36 -0.31
CA CYS A 348 -29.53 -11.98 1.07
C CYS A 348 -28.35 -11.31 1.79
N LEU A 349 -27.13 -11.83 1.61
CA LEU A 349 -25.92 -11.22 2.17
C LEU A 349 -25.64 -9.84 1.58
N VAL A 350 -25.77 -9.66 0.26
CA VAL A 350 -25.60 -8.36 -0.40
C VAL A 350 -26.67 -7.35 0.07
N GLU A 351 -27.93 -7.75 0.13
CA GLU A 351 -29.02 -6.90 0.63
C GLU A 351 -28.80 -6.49 2.08
N SER A 352 -28.39 -7.44 2.93
CA SER A 352 -28.06 -7.15 4.33
C SER A 352 -26.90 -6.16 4.44
N PHE A 353 -25.86 -6.32 3.63
CA PHE A 353 -24.73 -5.40 3.58
C PHE A 353 -25.17 -3.99 3.18
N VAL A 354 -26.01 -3.85 2.14
CA VAL A 354 -26.52 -2.56 1.68
C VAL A 354 -27.36 -1.87 2.76
N ILE A 355 -28.27 -2.59 3.42
CA ILE A 355 -29.11 -2.04 4.50
C ILE A 355 -28.25 -1.58 5.68
N VAL A 356 -27.30 -2.41 6.12
CA VAL A 356 -26.39 -2.08 7.24
C VAL A 356 -25.49 -0.91 6.88
N MET A 357 -25.00 -0.84 5.64
CA MET A 357 -24.21 0.28 5.14
C MET A 357 -25.03 1.58 5.20
N ILE A 358 -26.26 1.59 4.70
CA ILE A 358 -27.14 2.78 4.76
C ILE A 358 -27.41 3.20 6.20
N TYR A 359 -27.72 2.23 7.08
CA TYR A 359 -27.93 2.50 8.50
C TYR A 359 -26.69 3.11 9.16
N SER A 360 -25.52 2.55 8.89
CA SER A 360 -24.22 3.02 9.38
C SER A 360 -23.93 4.45 8.92
N LEU A 361 -24.14 4.76 7.64
CA LEU A 361 -23.94 6.09 7.07
C LEU A 361 -24.81 7.16 7.75
N ILE A 362 -26.04 6.83 8.13
CA ILE A 362 -26.94 7.78 8.80
C ILE A 362 -26.58 7.87 10.29
N CYS A 363 -26.48 6.73 10.96
CA CYS A 363 -26.32 6.66 12.41
C CYS A 363 -24.95 7.16 12.84
N LEU A 364 -23.85 6.61 12.29
CA LEU A 364 -22.50 6.96 12.72
C LEU A 364 -22.19 8.44 12.46
N THR A 365 -22.60 8.98 11.31
CA THR A 365 -22.42 10.42 10.99
C THR A 365 -23.08 11.34 12.02
N CYS A 366 -24.29 10.99 12.48
CA CYS A 366 -24.96 11.75 13.55
C CYS A 366 -24.16 11.74 14.86
N TYR A 367 -23.49 10.64 15.19
CA TYR A 367 -22.66 10.54 16.38
C TYR A 367 -21.30 11.20 16.22
N GLN A 368 -20.73 11.21 15.02
CA GLN A 368 -19.51 11.98 14.72
C GLN A 368 -19.74 13.47 14.98
N ASP A 369 -20.83 14.05 14.48
CA ASP A 369 -21.15 15.46 14.72
C ASP A 369 -21.26 15.78 16.22
N LYS A 370 -21.89 14.89 17.01
CA LYS A 370 -21.99 15.03 18.48
C LYS A 370 -20.63 15.00 19.17
N ILE A 371 -19.73 14.11 18.74
CA ILE A 371 -18.38 14.02 19.29
C ILE A 371 -17.57 15.26 18.91
N PHE A 372 -17.66 15.71 17.66
CA PHE A 372 -17.00 16.92 17.20
C PHE A 372 -17.45 18.14 18.01
N GLU A 373 -18.77 18.31 18.17
CA GLU A 373 -19.38 19.35 19.01
C GLU A 373 -18.88 19.29 20.46
N TYR A 374 -18.84 18.10 21.05
CA TYR A 374 -18.36 17.92 22.42
C TYR A 374 -16.91 18.37 22.57
N VAL A 375 -16.02 18.00 21.64
CA VAL A 375 -14.61 18.39 21.67
C VAL A 375 -14.46 19.90 21.49
N MET A 376 -15.18 20.51 20.54
CA MET A 376 -15.14 21.97 20.31
C MET A 376 -15.57 22.76 21.55
N ARG A 377 -16.56 22.27 22.31
CA ARG A 377 -16.97 22.89 23.59
C ARG A 377 -15.88 22.80 24.64
N GLN A 378 -15.22 21.66 24.76
CA GLN A 378 -14.12 21.46 25.71
C GLN A 378 -12.91 22.33 25.37
N GLN A 379 -12.68 22.62 24.09
CA GLN A 379 -11.62 23.52 23.63
C GLN A 379 -11.99 25.01 23.75
N GLY A 380 -13.13 25.36 24.37
CA GLY A 380 -13.53 26.75 24.61
C GLY A 380 -14.34 27.41 23.49
N HIS A 381 -14.66 26.71 22.41
CA HIS A 381 -15.43 27.24 21.28
C HIS A 381 -16.95 27.03 21.44
N SER A 382 -17.48 27.20 22.67
CA SER A 382 -18.89 26.91 22.96
C SER A 382 -19.87 27.82 22.22
N GLU A 383 -19.52 29.09 22.00
CA GLU A 383 -20.37 30.05 21.27
C GLU A 383 -20.53 29.71 19.79
N LEU A 384 -19.43 29.28 19.14
CA LEU A 384 -19.43 28.85 17.74
C LEU A 384 -20.41 27.70 17.49
N VAL A 385 -20.47 26.77 18.44
CA VAL A 385 -21.36 25.60 18.38
C VAL A 385 -22.80 25.96 18.76
N ALA A 386 -23.01 26.83 19.75
CA ALA A 386 -24.34 27.14 20.28
C ALA A 386 -25.23 27.87 19.25
N ASN A 387 -24.66 28.75 18.44
CA ASN A 387 -25.40 29.61 17.52
C ASN A 387 -26.04 28.90 16.31
N LYS A 388 -25.67 27.65 16.02
CA LYS A 388 -26.04 26.99 14.74
C LYS A 388 -26.87 25.71 14.85
N ARG A 389 -27.40 25.39 16.03
CA ARG A 389 -28.06 24.10 16.32
C ARG A 389 -29.40 23.84 15.58
N LYS A 390 -29.80 24.61 14.57
CA LYS A 390 -31.21 24.61 14.12
C LYS A 390 -31.59 23.86 12.86
N HIS A 391 -30.74 23.56 11.89
CA HIS A 391 -31.16 22.82 10.69
C HIS A 391 -30.01 21.98 10.13
N ALA A 392 -30.33 20.80 9.59
CA ALA A 392 -29.60 20.13 8.50
C ALA A 392 -28.88 18.78 8.70
N SER A 393 -29.11 17.95 9.74
CA SER A 393 -28.55 16.57 9.67
C SER A 393 -29.17 15.71 8.54
N CYS A 394 -30.47 15.86 8.28
CA CYS A 394 -31.16 15.08 7.24
C CYS A 394 -31.01 15.68 5.83
N ILE A 395 -31.01 17.01 5.69
CA ILE A 395 -30.81 17.71 4.41
C ILE A 395 -29.35 17.58 3.92
N ARG A 396 -28.37 17.48 4.84
CA ARG A 396 -26.94 17.27 4.53
C ARG A 396 -26.66 15.96 3.80
N ILE A 397 -27.37 14.88 4.14
CA ILE A 397 -27.22 13.58 3.47
C ILE A 397 -27.73 13.66 2.02
N CYS A 398 -28.88 14.31 1.79
CA CYS A 398 -29.44 14.46 0.44
C CYS A 398 -28.70 15.48 -0.43
N THR A 399 -28.14 16.56 0.14
CA THR A 399 -27.42 17.60 -0.63
C THR A 399 -25.94 17.27 -0.89
N SER A 400 -25.33 16.40 -0.08
CA SER A 400 -23.95 15.95 -0.30
C SER A 400 -23.86 14.95 -1.46
N CYS A 401 -24.82 14.02 -1.62
CA CYS A 401 -24.84 13.02 -2.70
C CYS A 401 -24.97 13.59 -4.12
N CYS A 402 -25.53 14.80 -4.29
CA CYS A 402 -25.84 15.38 -5.60
C CYS A 402 -24.81 16.41 -6.10
N ARG A 403 -23.66 16.55 -5.44
CA ARG A 403 -22.65 17.56 -5.80
C ARG A 403 -21.70 17.02 -6.89
N LEU A 404 -21.34 17.83 -7.88
CA LEU A 404 -20.42 17.47 -8.98
C LEU A 404 -19.04 16.93 -8.48
N SER A 405 -18.65 17.29 -7.25
CA SER A 405 -17.49 16.74 -6.55
C SER A 405 -17.60 15.24 -6.24
N VAL A 406 -18.81 14.69 -6.11
CA VAL A 406 -19.04 13.25 -5.86
C VAL A 406 -18.71 12.42 -7.09
N LEU A 407 -18.98 12.92 -8.30
CA LEU A 407 -18.58 12.28 -9.55
C LEU A 407 -17.06 12.24 -9.73
N LEU A 408 -16.36 13.33 -9.38
CA LEU A 408 -14.90 13.37 -9.40
C LEU A 408 -14.28 12.45 -8.32
N ARG A 409 -14.92 12.36 -7.15
CA ARG A 409 -14.56 11.40 -6.09
C ARG A 409 -14.80 9.95 -6.51
N LEU A 410 -15.91 9.65 -7.17
CA LEU A 410 -16.20 8.34 -7.76
C LEU A 410 -15.18 7.98 -8.84
N GLY A 411 -14.80 8.93 -9.71
CA GLY A 411 -13.75 8.73 -10.70
C GLY A 411 -12.39 8.44 -10.06
N LEU A 412 -11.99 9.23 -9.06
CA LEU A 412 -10.74 9.00 -8.31
C LEU A 412 -10.79 7.68 -7.52
N LEU A 413 -11.94 7.31 -6.97
CA LEU A 413 -12.16 6.05 -6.26
C LEU A 413 -12.01 4.86 -7.22
N VAL A 414 -12.63 4.90 -8.40
CA VAL A 414 -12.50 3.85 -9.42
C VAL A 414 -11.04 3.69 -9.87
N ILE A 415 -10.30 4.79 -10.00
CA ILE A 415 -8.87 4.76 -10.37
C ILE A 415 -7.99 4.25 -9.22
N SER A 416 -8.32 4.59 -7.96
CA SER A 416 -7.48 4.32 -6.80
C SER A 416 -7.80 3.02 -6.08
N VAL A 417 -9.01 2.45 -6.23
CA VAL A 417 -9.40 1.16 -5.62
C VAL A 417 -8.49 -0.01 -6.04
N PRO A 418 -8.07 -0.14 -7.32
CA PRO A 418 -7.09 -1.15 -7.72
C PRO A 418 -5.77 -1.08 -6.95
N LEU A 419 -5.40 0.08 -6.40
CA LEU A 419 -4.19 0.20 -5.58
C LEU A 419 -4.29 -0.65 -4.30
N ASN A 420 -5.47 -0.81 -3.71
CA ASN A 420 -5.64 -1.62 -2.49
C ASN A 420 -5.33 -3.11 -2.68
N VAL A 421 -5.23 -3.58 -3.94
CA VAL A 421 -4.78 -4.94 -4.26
C VAL A 421 -3.30 -5.14 -3.91
N VAL A 422 -2.49 -4.08 -3.97
CA VAL A 422 -1.07 -4.12 -3.61
C VAL A 422 -0.93 -3.86 -2.10
N PRO A 423 -0.48 -4.85 -1.31
CA PRO A 423 -0.32 -4.66 0.13
C PRO A 423 0.73 -3.59 0.46
N VAL A 424 0.58 -2.93 1.61
CA VAL A 424 1.42 -1.81 2.09
C VAL A 424 1.43 -0.60 1.15
N VAL A 425 2.11 -0.71 0.02
CA VAL A 425 2.43 0.40 -0.88
C VAL A 425 1.18 0.89 -1.58
N GLY A 426 0.33 -0.03 -2.02
CA GLY A 426 -0.95 0.31 -2.61
C GLY A 426 -1.88 1.01 -1.64
N ASN A 427 -2.07 0.45 -0.44
CA ASN A 427 -2.87 1.08 0.63
C ASN A 427 -2.31 2.45 1.05
N ALA A 428 -0.99 2.60 1.15
CA ALA A 428 -0.36 3.87 1.47
C ALA A 428 -0.55 4.92 0.36
N THR A 429 -0.42 4.51 -0.91
CA THR A 429 -0.66 5.37 -2.07
C THR A 429 -2.13 5.76 -2.17
N TYR A 430 -3.04 4.81 -1.96
CA TYR A 430 -4.48 5.04 -1.88
C TYR A 430 -4.81 6.06 -0.78
N ALA A 431 -4.26 5.88 0.42
CA ALA A 431 -4.45 6.79 1.55
C ALA A 431 -3.88 8.18 1.27
N TRP A 432 -2.73 8.26 0.59
CA TRP A 432 -2.15 9.54 0.18
C TRP A 432 -3.02 10.27 -0.84
N LEU A 433 -3.44 9.59 -1.90
CA LEU A 433 -4.27 10.17 -2.97
C LEU A 433 -5.64 10.62 -2.48
N ASN A 434 -6.24 9.87 -1.54
CA ASN A 434 -7.55 10.19 -0.99
C ASN A 434 -7.49 11.01 0.31
N GLY A 435 -6.29 11.25 0.87
CA GLY A 435 -6.12 11.87 2.19
C GLY A 435 -6.77 13.24 2.28
N GLN A 436 -6.52 14.14 1.33
CA GLN A 436 -7.11 15.47 1.34
C GLN A 436 -8.66 15.45 1.29
N ILE A 437 -9.25 14.49 0.56
CA ILE A 437 -10.70 14.32 0.45
C ILE A 437 -11.29 13.84 1.77
N VAL A 438 -10.68 12.83 2.40
CA VAL A 438 -11.12 12.32 3.71
C VAL A 438 -11.00 13.40 4.78
N ALA A 439 -9.90 14.15 4.78
CA ALA A 439 -9.73 15.28 5.70
C ALA A 439 -10.82 16.35 5.54
N TRP A 440 -11.21 16.65 4.30
CA TRP A 440 -12.34 17.55 4.03
C TRP A 440 -13.64 16.99 4.60
N GLU A 441 -13.94 15.71 4.43
CA GLU A 441 -15.15 15.08 4.97
C GLU A 441 -15.23 15.20 6.50
N TYR A 442 -14.11 14.96 7.18
CA TYR A 442 -13.99 15.15 8.62
C TYR A 442 -14.14 16.61 9.08
N HIS A 443 -13.75 17.59 8.26
CA HIS A 443 -13.93 19.03 8.54
C HIS A 443 -15.27 19.59 8.05
N PHE A 444 -16.13 18.78 7.44
CA PHE A 444 -17.37 19.28 6.87
C PHE A 444 -18.27 19.96 7.92
N PHE A 445 -18.41 19.34 9.11
CA PHE A 445 -19.17 19.93 10.21
C PHE A 445 -18.59 21.27 10.67
N TYR A 446 -17.26 21.42 10.70
CA TYR A 446 -16.61 22.70 11.02
C TYR A 446 -16.92 23.78 9.97
N PHE A 447 -16.91 23.43 8.69
CA PHE A 447 -17.29 24.36 7.62
C PHE A 447 -18.76 24.78 7.70
N GLU A 448 -19.65 23.87 8.12
CA GLU A 448 -21.05 24.21 8.43
C GLU A 448 -21.14 25.17 9.62
N LEU A 449 -20.37 24.94 10.69
CA LEU A 449 -20.29 25.86 11.83
C LEU A 449 -19.87 27.28 11.41
N LYS A 450 -18.95 27.41 10.45
CA LYS A 450 -18.48 28.71 9.92
C LYS A 450 -19.31 29.29 8.78
N ASN A 451 -20.24 28.52 8.20
CA ASN A 451 -21.03 28.89 7.01
C ASN A 451 -20.19 29.09 5.74
N TYR A 452 -19.09 28.35 5.60
CA TYR A 452 -18.20 28.56 4.47
C TYR A 452 -18.82 28.10 3.14
N SER A 453 -18.73 28.98 2.13
CA SER A 453 -19.01 28.62 0.75
C SER A 453 -18.01 27.57 0.25
N PHE A 454 -18.34 26.87 -0.84
CA PHE A 454 -17.42 25.88 -1.43
C PHE A 454 -16.06 26.48 -1.80
N GLU A 455 -16.04 27.72 -2.31
CA GLU A 455 -14.80 28.43 -2.64
C GLU A 455 -13.97 28.74 -1.39
N GLN A 456 -14.61 29.15 -0.29
CA GLN A 456 -13.93 29.40 0.98
C GLN A 456 -13.35 28.11 1.58
N GLN A 457 -14.09 27.00 1.48
CA GLN A 457 -13.59 25.68 1.90
C GLN A 457 -12.34 25.30 1.10
N GLN A 458 -12.41 25.41 -0.24
CA GLN A 458 -11.29 25.06 -1.11
C GLN A 458 -10.08 25.96 -0.86
N ALA A 459 -10.27 27.25 -0.62
CA ALA A 459 -9.19 28.19 -0.33
C ALA A 459 -8.46 27.82 0.97
N LEU A 460 -9.20 27.55 2.05
CA LEU A 460 -8.62 27.13 3.34
C LEU A 460 -7.88 25.79 3.22
N ILE A 461 -8.47 24.82 2.51
CA ILE A 461 -7.83 23.52 2.28
C ILE A 461 -6.57 23.69 1.43
N ASN A 462 -6.58 24.55 0.40
CA ASN A 462 -5.41 24.80 -0.44
C ASN A 462 -4.27 25.49 0.32
N GLU A 463 -4.59 26.44 1.21
CA GLU A 463 -3.61 27.07 2.11
C GLU A 463 -2.92 26.03 3.01
N ARG A 464 -3.63 24.97 3.39
CA ARG A 464 -3.17 23.92 4.31
C ARG A 464 -3.11 22.53 3.67
N SER A 465 -2.82 22.48 2.37
CA SER A 465 -2.96 21.25 1.56
C SER A 465 -2.21 20.06 2.14
N MET A 466 -0.98 20.27 2.61
CA MET A 466 -0.16 19.21 3.20
C MET A 466 -0.72 18.73 4.56
N GLN A 467 -1.24 19.64 5.40
CA GLN A 467 -1.87 19.28 6.68
C GLN A 467 -3.11 18.42 6.47
N TYR A 468 -3.98 18.82 5.53
CA TYR A 468 -5.17 18.03 5.17
C TYR A 468 -4.77 16.68 4.56
N THR A 469 -3.79 16.65 3.65
CA THR A 469 -3.34 15.40 3.02
C THR A 469 -2.80 14.41 4.05
N LEU A 470 -1.91 14.86 4.94
CA LEU A 470 -1.33 13.99 5.98
C LEU A 470 -2.37 13.55 7.02
N PHE A 471 -3.23 14.46 7.47
CA PHE A 471 -4.31 14.15 8.41
C PHE A 471 -5.22 13.06 7.85
N GLY A 472 -5.74 13.24 6.64
CA GLY A 472 -6.64 12.27 6.05
C GLY A 472 -5.96 10.97 5.63
N MET A 473 -4.69 11.00 5.22
CA MET A 473 -3.91 9.78 4.98
C MET A 473 -3.82 8.93 6.26
N GLN A 474 -3.46 9.55 7.39
CA GLN A 474 -3.36 8.85 8.68
C GLN A 474 -4.72 8.33 9.16
N ALA A 475 -5.76 9.16 9.03
CA ALA A 475 -7.13 8.78 9.38
C ALA A 475 -7.59 7.54 8.59
N LEU A 476 -7.39 7.56 7.27
CA LEU A 476 -7.76 6.48 6.36
C LEU A 476 -6.99 5.19 6.69
N LEU A 477 -5.68 5.28 6.95
CA LEU A 477 -4.85 4.11 7.31
C LEU A 477 -5.29 3.46 8.62
N LEU A 478 -5.73 4.24 9.61
CA LEU A 478 -6.29 3.70 10.85
C LEU A 478 -7.66 3.05 10.64
N GLU A 479 -8.52 3.64 9.81
CA GLU A 479 -9.84 3.09 9.50
C GLU A 479 -9.77 1.78 8.72
N MET A 480 -8.69 1.56 7.97
CA MET A 480 -8.43 0.27 7.31
C MET A 480 -8.22 -0.87 8.30
N VAL A 481 -7.95 -0.62 9.59
CA VAL A 481 -7.71 -1.70 10.55
C VAL A 481 -9.02 -2.49 10.82
N PRO A 482 -9.08 -3.79 10.49
CA PRO A 482 -10.30 -4.58 10.59
C PRO A 482 -10.74 -4.73 12.05
N GLY A 483 -12.06 -4.75 12.26
CA GLY A 483 -12.67 -4.92 13.59
C GLY A 483 -12.67 -3.65 14.45
N ILE A 484 -11.64 -2.81 14.37
CA ILE A 484 -11.52 -1.57 15.17
C ILE A 484 -11.58 -0.28 14.35
N GLY A 485 -11.61 -0.35 13.02
CA GLY A 485 -11.68 0.81 12.12
C GLY A 485 -12.86 1.74 12.42
N ALA A 486 -14.02 1.18 12.79
CA ALA A 486 -15.18 1.96 13.20
C ALA A 486 -14.93 2.78 14.48
N VAL A 487 -14.07 2.32 15.39
CA VAL A 487 -13.64 3.10 16.56
C VAL A 487 -12.68 4.21 16.12
N PHE A 488 -11.75 3.89 15.22
CA PHE A 488 -10.80 4.87 14.69
C PHE A 488 -11.49 6.02 13.96
N MET A 489 -12.59 5.76 13.24
CA MET A 489 -13.46 6.79 12.66
C MET A 489 -13.86 7.87 13.69
N PHE A 490 -14.23 7.48 14.92
CA PHE A 490 -14.55 8.44 15.98
C PHE A 490 -13.32 9.13 16.56
N THR A 491 -12.19 8.43 16.70
CA THR A 491 -10.93 9.06 17.13
C THR A 491 -10.43 10.07 16.10
N ASN A 492 -10.66 9.81 14.81
CA ASN A 492 -10.36 10.72 13.71
C ASN A 492 -11.28 11.94 13.75
N THR A 493 -12.55 11.78 14.11
CA THR A 493 -13.46 12.92 14.38
C THR A 493 -12.98 13.80 15.53
N VAL A 494 -12.49 13.21 16.64
CA VAL A 494 -11.87 13.98 17.74
C VAL A 494 -10.65 14.75 17.23
N SER A 495 -9.81 14.08 16.45
CA SER A 495 -8.61 14.67 15.84
C SER A 495 -8.95 15.84 14.92
N ALA A 496 -10.00 15.70 14.11
CA ALA A 496 -10.55 16.73 13.25
C ALA A 496 -11.07 17.95 14.05
N ALA A 497 -11.74 17.71 15.18
CA ALA A 497 -12.19 18.79 16.05
C ALA A 497 -11.02 19.54 16.72
N LEU A 498 -9.97 18.82 17.12
CA LEU A 498 -8.74 19.46 17.63
C LEU A 498 -8.03 20.25 16.53
N PHE A 499 -7.99 19.73 15.30
CA PHE A 499 -7.41 20.43 14.16
C PHE A 499 -8.21 21.71 13.85
N ALA A 500 -9.53 21.65 13.80
CA ALA A 500 -10.39 22.82 13.65
C ALA A 500 -10.22 23.85 14.78
N SER A 501 -10.10 23.41 16.04
CA SER A 501 -9.81 24.31 17.16
C SER A 501 -8.47 25.01 17.00
N ASN A 502 -7.43 24.32 16.51
CA ASN A 502 -6.15 24.97 16.24
C ASN A 502 -6.26 26.02 15.13
N ILE A 503 -7.03 25.74 14.06
CA ILE A 503 -7.31 26.73 13.01
C ILE A 503 -7.96 27.99 13.61
N GLU A 504 -8.97 27.84 14.47
CA GLU A 504 -9.60 28.99 15.14
C GLU A 504 -8.63 29.78 16.03
N ARG A 505 -7.73 29.09 16.74
CA ARG A 505 -6.70 29.75 17.57
C ARG A 505 -5.71 30.54 16.72
N GLU A 506 -5.32 30.00 15.57
CA GLU A 506 -4.46 30.68 14.60
C GLU A 506 -5.16 31.90 13.96
N GLU A 507 -6.45 31.79 13.62
CA GLU A 507 -7.24 32.92 13.12
C GLU A 507 -7.40 34.02 14.17
N ALA A 508 -7.70 33.67 15.42
CA ALA A 508 -7.81 34.61 16.52
C ALA A 508 -6.49 35.33 16.81
N ALA A 509 -5.34 34.65 16.62
CA ALA A 509 -4.03 35.28 16.74
C ALA A 509 -3.71 36.26 15.61
N LYS A 510 -4.21 36.01 14.39
CA LYS A 510 -4.07 36.94 13.24
C LYS A 510 -4.94 38.19 13.38
N HIS A 511 -6.08 38.09 14.06
CA HIS A 511 -6.99 39.20 14.33
C HIS A 511 -7.29 39.31 15.84
N PRO A 512 -6.37 39.88 16.65
CA PRO A 512 -6.65 40.14 18.06
C PRO A 512 -7.91 40.98 18.17
N GLN A 513 -8.96 40.41 18.77
CA GLN A 513 -10.16 41.16 19.12
C GLN A 513 -9.71 42.31 20.04
N VAL A 514 -9.99 43.55 19.63
CA VAL A 514 -9.97 44.70 20.53
C VAL A 514 -10.93 44.35 21.66
N GLN A 515 -10.40 44.19 22.88
CA GLN A 515 -11.22 44.01 24.07
C GLN A 515 -12.29 45.12 24.10
N PRO A 516 -13.56 44.82 24.38
CA PRO A 516 -14.51 45.88 24.68
C PRO A 516 -13.92 46.68 25.84
N GLU A 517 -13.78 47.99 25.63
CA GLU A 517 -13.38 48.94 26.66
C GLU A 517 -14.26 48.66 27.89
N GLU A 518 -13.62 48.25 28.99
CA GLU A 518 -14.28 48.10 30.29
C GLU A 518 -14.81 49.49 30.63
N THR A 519 -16.12 49.70 30.43
CA THR A 519 -16.77 50.96 30.78
C THR A 519 -16.66 51.13 32.29
N ASP A 520 -15.68 51.91 32.71
CA ASP A 520 -15.50 52.38 34.07
C ASP A 520 -16.82 53.02 34.56
N PRO A 521 -17.50 52.45 35.57
CA PRO A 521 -18.80 52.94 36.04
C PRO A 521 -18.75 54.37 36.61
N TYR A 522 -17.58 54.98 36.76
CA TYR A 522 -17.40 56.29 37.40
C TYR A 522 -17.18 57.47 36.45
N ARG A 523 -17.21 57.27 35.12
CA ARG A 523 -16.97 58.39 34.17
C ARG A 523 -18.14 59.37 33.99
N SER A 524 -19.24 59.22 34.74
CA SER A 524 -20.40 60.12 34.69
C SER A 524 -20.53 61.09 35.87
N LEU A 525 -19.47 61.25 36.67
CA LEU A 525 -19.41 62.24 37.77
C LEU A 525 -18.14 63.10 37.72
N VAL A 526 -17.90 63.82 36.62
CA VAL A 526 -17.18 65.10 36.57
C VAL A 526 -17.78 65.99 35.49
#